data_AF-A0A6A5RI55-F1
#
_entry.id   AF-A0A6A5RI55-F1
#
_cell.length_a   1.000
_cell.length_b   1.000
_cell.length_c   1.000
_cell.angle_alpha   90.00
_cell.angle_beta   90.00
_cell.angle_gamma   90.00
#
_symmetry.space_group_name_H-M   'P 1'
#
loop_
_entity.id
_entity.type
_entity.pdbx_description
1 polymer ?
#
loop_
_entity_poly.entity_id
_entity_poly.type
_entity_poly.pdbx_seq_one_letter_code
_entity_poly.pdbx_strand_id
1 'polypeptide(L)'
;SASGWLNNTLGLAWLQQVFERYTAAKAHQQWRLLILDGHASHLTPDFLEYCEAKRIMVIVYPPHSTHSLQPLDVVLFAPLSKHYTEELTQRLQRTQGLSRITKRDFYSNFWPAWSSTITHDLILKSFQATGVWPMDADPVLQRFNNGPQQQDDEPGIGEQGDGDTWPQLRKIFDAAVADKAKFEAKRLS
;
A
#
# COMPACT_ATOMS: atom_id res chain seq x y z
N SER A 1 -15.40 -11.31 -9.86
CA SER A 1 -14.28 -12.20 -9.46
C SER A 1 -14.50 -12.64 -8.03
N ALA A 2 -14.44 -13.95 -7.75
CA ALA A 2 -14.87 -14.55 -6.48
C ALA A 2 -13.81 -14.50 -5.35
N SER A 3 -12.54 -14.26 -5.67
CA SER A 3 -11.46 -14.30 -4.68
C SER A 3 -10.90 -12.93 -4.27
N GLY A 4 -11.22 -11.84 -5.00
CA GLY A 4 -10.69 -10.50 -4.72
C GLY A 4 -9.18 -10.33 -4.99
N TRP A 5 -8.48 -11.40 -5.35
CA TRP A 5 -7.09 -11.39 -5.78
C TRP A 5 -6.98 -10.95 -7.24
N LEU A 6 -5.87 -10.27 -7.56
CA LEU A 6 -5.47 -10.08 -8.94
C LEU A 6 -5.36 -11.46 -9.60
N ASN A 7 -6.02 -11.64 -10.74
CA ASN A 7 -5.78 -12.76 -11.63
C ASN A 7 -5.00 -12.24 -12.84
N ASN A 8 -4.41 -13.12 -13.64
CA ASN A 8 -3.53 -12.73 -14.74
C ASN A 8 -4.24 -11.78 -15.74
N THR A 9 -5.52 -12.04 -16.01
CA THR A 9 -6.36 -11.17 -16.85
C THR A 9 -6.56 -9.79 -16.24
N LEU A 10 -6.75 -9.69 -14.93
CA LEU A 10 -6.94 -8.43 -14.23
C LEU A 10 -5.63 -7.63 -14.13
N GLY A 11 -4.49 -8.31 -13.99
CA GLY A 11 -3.17 -7.68 -14.01
C GLY A 11 -2.87 -7.01 -15.36
N LEU A 12 -3.11 -7.73 -16.47
CA LEU A 12 -2.97 -7.17 -17.82
C LEU A 12 -3.98 -6.04 -18.08
N ALA A 13 -5.24 -6.22 -17.66
CA ALA A 13 -6.25 -5.18 -17.80
C ALA A 13 -5.88 -3.91 -17.02
N TRP A 14 -5.34 -4.04 -15.80
CA TRP A 14 -4.85 -2.92 -15.01
C TRP A 14 -3.67 -2.22 -15.69
N LEU A 15 -2.69 -2.98 -16.21
CA LEU A 15 -1.55 -2.43 -16.95
C LEU A 15 -2.02 -1.58 -18.14
N GLN A 16 -2.99 -2.08 -18.91
CA GLN A 16 -3.52 -1.41 -20.09
C GLN A 16 -4.40 -0.19 -19.74
N GLN A 17 -5.37 -0.40 -18.84
CA GLN A 17 -6.44 0.57 -18.59
C GLN A 17 -6.08 1.63 -17.55
N VAL A 18 -5.07 1.36 -16.73
CA VAL A 18 -4.62 2.26 -15.67
C VAL A 18 -3.19 2.72 -15.94
N PHE A 19 -2.20 1.83 -15.82
CA PHE A 19 -0.80 2.27 -15.84
C PHE A 19 -0.43 2.92 -17.19
N GLU A 20 -0.65 2.23 -18.30
CA GLU A 20 -0.36 2.76 -19.64
C GLU A 20 -1.18 4.03 -19.90
N ARG A 21 -2.50 3.96 -19.69
CA ARG A 21 -3.43 5.07 -19.93
C ARG A 21 -3.04 6.37 -19.24
N TYR A 22 -2.58 6.30 -17.99
CA TYR A 22 -2.29 7.50 -17.18
C TYR A 22 -0.82 7.94 -17.19
N THR A 23 0.09 7.13 -17.74
CA THR A 23 1.54 7.45 -17.75
C THR A 23 2.12 7.71 -19.14
N ALA A 24 1.52 7.16 -20.22
CA ALA A 24 2.11 7.23 -21.57
C ALA A 24 2.32 8.67 -22.06
N ALA A 25 1.31 9.53 -21.92
CA ALA A 25 1.41 10.92 -22.32
C ALA A 25 2.45 11.72 -21.51
N LYS A 26 2.59 11.39 -20.21
CA LYS A 26 3.54 12.05 -19.31
C LYS A 26 5.00 11.69 -19.62
N ALA A 27 5.23 10.52 -20.18
CA ALA A 27 6.57 10.03 -20.49
C ALA A 27 7.12 10.51 -21.84
N HIS A 28 6.31 11.16 -22.70
CA HIS A 28 6.76 11.69 -23.99
C HIS A 28 7.59 10.68 -24.81
N GLN A 29 7.11 9.43 -24.91
CA GLN A 29 7.76 8.30 -25.60
C GLN A 29 9.05 7.75 -24.94
N GLN A 30 9.43 8.23 -23.76
CA GLN A 30 10.54 7.69 -22.97
C GLN A 30 10.12 6.41 -22.23
N TRP A 31 11.15 5.69 -21.74
CA TRP A 31 10.95 4.52 -20.89
C TRP A 31 10.32 4.90 -19.56
N ARG A 32 9.42 4.04 -19.06
CA ARG A 32 8.79 4.17 -17.74
C ARG A 32 9.12 2.97 -16.89
N LEU A 33 9.37 3.19 -15.61
CA LEU A 33 9.63 2.12 -14.66
C LEU A 33 8.32 1.74 -13.94
N LEU A 34 7.98 0.46 -13.99
CA LEU A 34 6.91 -0.16 -13.21
C LEU A 34 7.55 -1.10 -12.18
N ILE A 35 7.39 -0.77 -10.90
CA ILE A 35 7.91 -1.59 -9.79
C ILE A 35 6.75 -2.37 -9.17
N LEU A 36 6.90 -3.69 -9.07
CA LEU A 36 5.90 -4.61 -8.55
C LEU A 36 6.40 -5.27 -7.26
N ASP A 37 5.46 -5.65 -6.40
CA ASP A 37 5.75 -6.48 -5.24
C ASP A 37 6.14 -7.91 -5.67
N GLY A 38 6.78 -8.66 -4.77
CA GLY A 38 7.36 -9.99 -5.04
C GLY A 38 6.35 -11.07 -5.45
N HIS A 39 5.09 -10.73 -5.68
CA HIS A 39 4.05 -11.66 -6.11
C HIS A 39 4.08 -11.86 -7.64
N ALA A 40 5.18 -12.47 -8.11
CA ALA A 40 5.48 -12.69 -9.53
C ALA A 40 4.46 -13.55 -10.31
N SER A 41 3.42 -14.09 -9.65
CA SER A 41 2.38 -14.89 -10.31
C SER A 41 1.61 -14.14 -11.41
N HIS A 42 1.69 -12.81 -11.45
CA HIS A 42 1.00 -11.97 -12.42
C HIS A 42 1.86 -11.57 -13.63
N LEU A 43 3.15 -11.96 -13.67
CA LEU A 43 4.06 -11.72 -14.79
C LEU A 43 3.91 -12.81 -15.86
N THR A 44 2.80 -12.76 -16.59
CA THR A 44 2.63 -13.63 -17.76
C THR A 44 3.46 -13.16 -18.94
N PRO A 45 3.75 -14.02 -19.93
CA PRO A 45 4.38 -13.61 -21.19
C PRO A 45 3.67 -12.42 -21.83
N ASP A 46 2.33 -12.48 -21.97
CA ASP A 46 1.52 -11.37 -22.52
C ASP A 46 1.70 -10.04 -21.77
N PHE A 47 1.91 -10.09 -20.45
CA PHE A 47 2.15 -8.89 -19.65
C PHE A 47 3.50 -8.27 -19.98
N LEU A 48 4.55 -9.09 -20.07
CA LEU A 48 5.91 -8.65 -20.37
C LEU A 48 6.04 -8.16 -21.82
N GLU A 49 5.45 -8.88 -22.78
CA GLU A 49 5.40 -8.46 -24.19
C GLU A 49 4.69 -7.11 -24.35
N TYR A 50 3.58 -6.90 -23.64
CA TYR A 50 2.88 -5.62 -23.64
C TYR A 50 3.76 -4.50 -23.04
N CYS A 51 4.43 -4.77 -21.92
CA CYS A 51 5.36 -3.82 -21.31
C CYS A 51 6.48 -3.41 -22.26
N GLU A 52 7.12 -4.37 -22.92
CA GLU A 52 8.19 -4.11 -23.89
C GLU A 52 7.69 -3.27 -25.06
N ALA A 53 6.55 -3.66 -25.67
CA ALA A 53 5.93 -2.92 -26.77
C ALA A 53 5.56 -1.46 -26.39
N LYS A 54 5.35 -1.19 -25.10
CA LYS A 54 5.02 0.14 -24.57
C LYS A 54 6.19 0.86 -23.91
N ARG A 55 7.43 0.36 -24.01
CA ARG A 55 8.61 0.94 -23.34
C ARG A 55 8.41 1.07 -21.82
N ILE A 56 7.86 0.04 -21.20
CA ILE A 56 7.70 -0.08 -19.76
C ILE A 56 8.72 -1.11 -19.27
N MET A 57 9.67 -0.66 -18.45
CA MET A 57 10.61 -1.53 -17.75
C MET A 57 9.95 -2.02 -16.47
N VAL A 58 9.95 -3.34 -16.25
CA VAL A 58 9.37 -3.96 -15.06
C VAL A 58 10.48 -4.37 -14.12
N ILE A 59 10.39 -3.97 -12.85
CA ILE A 59 11.24 -4.45 -11.76
C ILE A 59 10.35 -5.07 -10.70
N VAL A 60 10.78 -6.20 -10.14
CA VAL A 60 10.09 -6.88 -9.04
C VAL A 60 10.98 -6.80 -7.81
N TYR A 61 10.41 -6.43 -6.67
CA TYR A 61 11.16 -6.48 -5.41
C TYR A 61 11.57 -7.92 -5.07
N PRO A 62 12.76 -8.12 -4.48
CA PRO A 62 13.10 -9.42 -3.93
C PRO A 62 12.08 -9.85 -2.86
N PRO A 63 11.86 -11.16 -2.68
CA PRO A 63 11.00 -11.67 -1.63
C PRO A 63 11.35 -11.07 -0.27
N HIS A 64 10.32 -10.74 0.52
CA HIS A 64 10.45 -10.15 1.86
C HIS A 64 11.11 -8.76 1.94
N SER A 65 11.38 -8.07 0.82
CA SER A 65 11.98 -6.73 0.84
C SER A 65 10.98 -5.56 0.80
N THR A 66 9.69 -5.84 0.71
CA THR A 66 8.60 -4.84 0.63
C THR A 66 8.66 -3.82 1.76
N HIS A 67 8.84 -4.25 3.00
CA HIS A 67 8.88 -3.38 4.18
C HIS A 67 10.07 -2.40 4.20
N SER A 68 11.04 -2.56 3.32
CA SER A 68 12.25 -1.73 3.25
C SER A 68 12.32 -0.91 1.97
N LEU A 69 11.88 -1.49 0.85
CA LEU A 69 12.08 -0.93 -0.48
C LEU A 69 10.81 -0.37 -1.13
N GLN A 70 9.60 -0.74 -0.65
CA GLN A 70 8.35 -0.37 -1.30
C GLN A 70 7.83 0.98 -0.77
N PRO A 71 7.74 2.04 -1.61
CA PRO A 71 7.36 3.39 -1.16
C PRO A 71 6.00 3.43 -0.45
N LEU A 72 5.05 2.62 -0.93
CA LEU A 72 3.72 2.50 -0.35
C LEU A 72 3.78 2.02 1.09
N ASP A 73 4.53 0.94 1.34
CA ASP A 73 4.61 0.29 2.64
C ASP A 73 5.45 1.09 3.63
N VAL A 74 6.54 1.70 3.16
CA VAL A 74 7.48 2.42 4.02
C VAL A 74 6.92 3.77 4.49
N VAL A 75 6.19 4.50 3.62
CA VAL A 75 5.80 5.88 3.91
C VAL A 75 4.30 6.14 3.81
N LEU A 76 3.59 5.54 2.85
CA LEU A 76 2.23 6.00 2.51
C LEU A 76 1.12 5.28 3.28
N PHE A 77 1.29 4.00 3.61
CA PHE A 77 0.23 3.23 4.28
C PHE A 77 0.01 3.60 5.74
N ALA A 78 1.07 3.93 6.50
CA ALA A 78 0.93 4.38 7.88
C ALA A 78 0.07 5.66 8.01
N PRO A 79 0.38 6.78 7.31
CA PRO A 79 -0.45 7.98 7.36
C PRO A 79 -1.83 7.77 6.75
N LEU A 80 -1.97 6.95 5.70
CA LEU A 80 -3.27 6.63 5.12
C LEU A 80 -4.17 5.91 6.14
N SER A 81 -3.61 4.93 6.86
CA SER A 81 -4.33 4.21 7.92
C SER A 81 -4.74 5.17 9.05
N LYS A 82 -3.86 6.09 9.43
CA LYS A 82 -4.15 7.12 10.44
C LYS A 82 -5.30 8.02 10.01
N HIS A 83 -5.20 8.67 8.84
CA HIS A 83 -6.26 9.56 8.35
C HIS A 83 -7.58 8.81 8.12
N TYR A 84 -7.53 7.56 7.66
CA TYR A 84 -8.74 6.76 7.53
C TYR A 84 -9.40 6.47 8.89
N THR A 85 -8.60 6.19 9.92
CA THR A 85 -9.09 6.01 11.29
C THR A 85 -9.71 7.31 11.84
N GLU A 86 -9.13 8.46 11.51
CA GLU A 86 -9.69 9.77 11.87
C GLU A 86 -11.03 10.01 11.18
N GLU A 87 -11.18 9.70 9.88
CA GLU A 87 -12.45 9.80 9.15
C GLU A 87 -13.53 8.90 9.77
N LEU A 88 -13.19 7.66 10.13
CA LEU A 88 -14.10 6.75 10.82
C LEU A 88 -14.51 7.28 12.20
N THR A 89 -13.57 7.86 12.95
CA THR A 89 -13.81 8.44 14.27
C THR A 89 -14.73 9.66 14.19
N GLN A 90 -14.47 10.57 13.25
CA GLN A 90 -15.33 11.72 12.98
C GLN A 90 -16.74 11.29 12.60
N ARG A 91 -16.87 10.26 11.75
CA ARG A 91 -18.18 9.72 11.37
C ARG A 91 -18.91 9.11 12.56
N LEU A 92 -18.21 8.38 13.43
CA LEU A 92 -18.78 7.81 14.64
C LEU A 92 -19.29 8.92 15.58
N GLN A 93 -18.52 9.99 15.77
CA GLN A 93 -18.90 11.16 16.56
C GLN A 93 -20.14 11.86 15.99
N ARG A 94 -20.15 12.15 14.67
CA ARG A 94 -21.29 12.82 14.01
C ARG A 94 -22.58 12.02 14.10
N THR A 95 -22.49 10.69 14.11
CA THR A 95 -23.65 9.80 14.20
C THR A 95 -23.96 9.38 15.64
N GLN A 96 -23.22 9.89 16.63
CA GLN A 96 -23.32 9.50 18.05
C GLN A 96 -23.25 7.99 18.28
N GLY A 97 -22.55 7.25 17.40
CA GLY A 97 -22.51 5.79 17.45
C GLY A 97 -23.79 5.07 17.04
N LEU A 98 -24.83 5.79 16.62
CA LEU A 98 -26.14 5.22 16.27
C LEU A 98 -26.16 4.55 14.90
N SER A 99 -25.26 4.96 14.00
CA SER A 99 -25.14 4.38 12.66
C SER A 99 -23.96 3.42 12.56
N ARG A 100 -24.23 2.18 12.18
CA ARG A 100 -23.18 1.18 11.90
C ARG A 100 -22.46 1.52 10.60
N ILE A 101 -21.13 1.42 10.61
CA ILE A 101 -20.31 1.50 9.40
C ILE A 101 -20.44 0.18 8.63
N THR A 102 -20.77 0.28 7.35
CA THR A 102 -20.91 -0.86 6.44
C THR A 102 -19.91 -0.76 5.28
N LYS A 103 -19.80 -1.82 4.47
CA LYS A 103 -18.97 -1.80 3.25
C LYS A 103 -19.38 -0.71 2.25
N ARG A 104 -20.66 -0.29 2.24
CA ARG A 104 -21.15 0.78 1.36
C ARG A 104 -20.54 2.13 1.71
N ASP A 105 -20.15 2.30 2.98
CA ASP A 105 -19.58 3.52 3.50
C ASP A 105 -18.07 3.63 3.24
N PHE A 106 -17.43 2.52 2.82
CA PHE A 106 -15.97 2.47 2.61
C PHE A 106 -15.48 3.65 1.77
N TYR A 107 -16.02 3.83 0.56
CA TYR A 107 -15.53 4.87 -0.34
C TYR A 107 -15.72 6.28 0.23
N SER A 108 -16.84 6.54 0.91
CA SER A 108 -17.12 7.85 1.49
C SER A 108 -16.16 8.24 2.61
N ASN A 109 -15.61 7.28 3.35
CA ASN A 109 -14.60 7.53 4.39
C ASN A 109 -13.17 7.41 3.83
N PHE A 110 -12.97 6.54 2.83
CA PHE A 110 -11.66 6.28 2.24
C PHE A 110 -11.20 7.43 1.36
N TRP A 111 -12.09 8.01 0.54
CA TRP A 111 -11.72 9.04 -0.40
C TRP A 111 -11.15 10.31 0.27
N PRO A 112 -11.75 10.86 1.35
CA PRO A 112 -11.15 11.98 2.08
C PRO A 112 -9.76 11.64 2.65
N ALA A 113 -9.60 10.48 3.29
CA ALA A 113 -8.31 10.04 3.83
C ALA A 113 -7.25 9.79 2.75
N TRP A 114 -7.67 9.28 1.59
CA TRP A 114 -6.81 9.10 0.42
C TRP A 114 -6.35 10.44 -0.13
N SER A 115 -7.28 11.37 -0.38
CA SER A 115 -6.96 12.70 -0.92
C SER A 115 -6.09 13.54 0.01
N SER A 116 -6.22 13.39 1.34
CA SER A 116 -5.35 14.08 2.31
C SER A 116 -3.96 13.44 2.43
N THR A 117 -3.84 12.14 2.21
CA THR A 117 -2.55 11.42 2.31
C THR A 117 -1.75 11.45 1.02
N ILE A 118 -2.37 11.10 -0.11
CA ILE A 118 -1.69 10.85 -1.39
C ILE A 118 -1.42 12.17 -2.11
N THR A 119 -0.56 12.96 -1.48
CA THR A 119 -0.11 14.27 -1.95
C THR A 119 1.18 14.11 -2.75
N HIS A 120 1.41 15.04 -3.68
CA HIS A 120 2.63 15.06 -4.49
C HIS A 120 3.91 14.99 -3.65
N ASP A 121 4.00 15.78 -2.58
CA ASP A 121 5.19 15.86 -1.75
C ASP A 121 5.43 14.58 -0.95
N LEU A 122 4.37 13.95 -0.43
CA LEU A 122 4.50 12.69 0.29
C LEU A 122 4.88 11.55 -0.66
N ILE A 123 4.35 11.55 -1.89
CA ILE A 123 4.77 10.62 -2.94
C ILE A 123 6.27 10.78 -3.19
N LEU A 124 6.77 11.99 -3.47
CA LEU A 124 8.21 12.20 -3.70
C LEU A 124 9.08 11.77 -2.51
N LYS A 125 8.67 12.12 -1.28
CA LYS A 125 9.36 11.66 -0.06
C LYS A 125 9.38 10.15 0.06
N SER A 126 8.31 9.46 -0.35
CA SER A 126 8.25 7.99 -0.31
C SER A 126 9.28 7.33 -1.24
N PHE A 127 9.49 7.89 -2.43
CA PHE A 127 10.51 7.42 -3.36
C PHE A 127 11.93 7.71 -2.86
N GLN A 128 12.14 8.87 -2.23
CA GLN A 128 13.43 9.23 -1.62
C GLN A 128 13.75 8.32 -0.43
N ALA A 129 12.79 8.10 0.46
CA ALA A 129 12.95 7.29 1.66
C ALA A 129 13.18 5.80 1.38
N THR A 130 12.92 5.34 0.15
CA THR A 130 13.17 3.96 -0.29
C THR A 130 14.40 3.85 -1.19
N GLY A 131 15.08 4.97 -1.47
CA GLY A 131 16.24 4.97 -2.33
C GLY A 131 15.95 4.72 -3.80
N VAL A 132 14.67 4.71 -4.20
CA VAL A 132 14.25 4.48 -5.59
C VAL A 132 14.49 5.73 -6.41
N TRP A 133 14.18 6.91 -5.86
CA TRP A 133 14.46 8.18 -6.52
C TRP A 133 14.71 9.33 -5.52
N PRO A 134 15.88 9.98 -5.56
CA PRO A 134 17.06 9.63 -6.36
C PRO A 134 17.55 8.21 -6.05
N MET A 135 18.27 7.58 -7.00
CA MET A 135 18.85 6.26 -6.75
C MET A 135 19.96 6.37 -5.72
N ASP A 136 19.66 5.98 -4.48
CA ASP A 136 20.55 6.10 -3.32
C ASP A 136 20.23 4.97 -2.32
N ALA A 137 21.20 4.13 -2.02
CA ALA A 137 21.01 3.01 -1.10
C ALA A 137 21.10 3.42 0.37
N ASP A 138 21.71 4.56 0.69
CA ASP A 138 22.00 4.96 2.07
C ASP A 138 20.75 5.07 2.96
N PRO A 139 19.61 5.66 2.51
CA PRO A 139 18.38 5.72 3.31
C PRO A 139 17.87 4.34 3.74
N VAL A 140 18.13 3.31 2.94
CA VAL A 140 17.75 1.93 3.24
C VAL A 140 18.80 1.29 4.16
N LEU A 141 20.08 1.41 3.82
CA LEU A 141 21.20 0.81 4.58
C LEU A 141 21.27 1.34 6.02
N GLN A 142 21.04 2.64 6.24
CA GLN A 142 21.03 3.24 7.57
C GLN A 142 19.97 2.63 8.49
N ARG A 143 18.83 2.16 7.96
CA ARG A 143 17.80 1.49 8.76
C ARG A 143 18.24 0.11 9.25
N PHE A 144 19.13 -0.56 8.52
CA PHE A 144 19.66 -1.87 8.88
C PHE A 144 20.91 -1.80 9.76
N ASN A 145 21.64 -0.68 9.72
CA ASN A 145 22.87 -0.50 10.50
C ASN A 145 22.62 -0.08 11.96
N ASN A 146 21.38 0.29 12.32
CA ASN A 146 21.02 0.53 13.71
C ASN A 146 20.70 -0.81 14.40
N GLY A 147 21.70 -1.40 15.07
CA GLY A 147 21.50 -2.52 16.00
C GLY A 147 20.56 -2.17 17.16
N PRO A 148 20.10 -3.15 17.97
CA PRO A 148 19.11 -2.91 19.02
C PRO A 148 19.65 -1.88 20.02
N GLN A 149 19.01 -0.71 20.08
CA GLN A 149 19.28 0.27 21.14
C GLN A 149 18.84 -0.33 22.48
N GLN A 150 19.81 -0.62 23.35
CA GLN A 150 19.59 -0.64 24.80
C GLN A 150 19.07 0.75 25.20
N GLN A 151 17.80 0.84 25.58
CA GLN A 151 17.26 1.96 26.35
C GLN A 151 17.14 1.50 27.79
N ASP A 152 18.19 1.76 28.57
CA ASP A 152 18.05 2.03 30.01
C ASP A 152 18.24 3.55 30.20
N ASP A 153 17.59 4.05 31.24
CA ASP A 153 17.48 5.44 31.73
C ASP A 153 16.34 6.31 31.16
N GLU A 154 15.15 6.08 31.72
CA GLU A 154 14.15 7.13 31.99
C GLU A 154 14.67 8.08 33.10
N PRO A 155 14.32 9.40 33.07
CA PRO A 155 12.97 9.79 33.52
C PRO A 155 12.33 10.99 32.79
N GLY A 156 10.98 10.98 32.68
CA GLY A 156 10.20 12.21 32.92
C GLY A 156 9.20 12.77 31.89
N ILE A 157 8.22 11.97 31.44
CA ILE A 157 6.78 12.28 31.19
C ILE A 157 6.35 13.21 30.03
N GLY A 158 5.55 12.60 29.13
CA GLY A 158 4.52 13.22 28.28
C GLY A 158 3.82 12.21 27.33
N GLU A 159 2.91 11.38 27.87
CA GLU A 159 2.02 10.39 27.19
C GLU A 159 1.25 10.94 25.96
N GLN A 160 0.76 10.22 24.93
CA GLN A 160 0.62 8.79 24.58
C GLN A 160 0.15 8.73 23.11
N GLY A 161 0.53 7.69 22.36
CA GLY A 161 0.06 7.45 21.00
C GLY A 161 0.72 6.22 20.36
N ASP A 162 0.43 5.07 20.95
CA ASP A 162 0.94 3.73 20.70
C ASP A 162 1.11 3.35 19.20
N GLY A 163 2.35 3.09 18.80
CA GLY A 163 2.73 2.58 17.48
C GLY A 163 2.37 1.10 17.24
N ASP A 164 1.86 0.39 18.25
CA ASP A 164 1.51 -1.04 18.18
C ASP A 164 0.18 -1.32 17.45
N THR A 165 -0.52 -0.30 16.96
CA THR A 165 -1.85 -0.50 16.37
C THR A 165 -1.80 -1.14 14.98
N TRP A 166 -0.72 -0.96 14.20
CA TRP A 166 -0.69 -1.45 12.81
C TRP A 166 -0.65 -2.98 12.68
N PRO A 167 0.17 -3.72 13.44
CA PRO A 167 0.10 -5.18 13.46
C PRO A 167 -1.29 -5.69 13.90
N GLN A 168 -1.96 -4.97 14.79
CA GLN A 168 -3.31 -5.32 15.24
C GLN A 168 -4.37 -5.05 14.17
N LEU A 169 -4.30 -3.91 13.49
CA LEU A 169 -5.18 -3.56 12.36
C LEU A 169 -5.00 -4.51 11.18
N ARG A 170 -3.76 -4.89 10.87
CA ARG A 170 -3.45 -5.93 9.86
C ARG A 170 -4.06 -7.27 10.26
N LYS A 171 -3.91 -7.70 11.51
CA LYS A 171 -4.57 -8.93 12.01
C LYS A 171 -6.09 -8.87 11.90
N ILE A 172 -6.72 -7.73 12.18
CA ILE A 172 -8.18 -7.54 12.04
C ILE A 172 -8.59 -7.62 10.57
N PHE A 173 -7.83 -6.97 9.68
CA PHE A 173 -8.09 -7.01 8.25
C PHE A 173 -7.93 -8.44 7.69
N ASP A 174 -6.85 -9.12 8.02
CA ASP A 174 -6.56 -10.49 7.60
C ASP A 174 -7.61 -11.48 8.14
N ALA A 175 -8.04 -11.31 9.40
CA ALA A 175 -9.12 -12.11 9.99
C ALA A 175 -10.46 -11.88 9.27
N ALA A 176 -10.81 -10.63 8.95
CA ALA A 176 -12.03 -10.31 8.21
C ALA A 176 -12.01 -10.86 6.77
N VAL A 177 -10.84 -10.91 6.13
CA VAL A 177 -10.66 -11.51 4.80
C VAL A 177 -10.75 -13.04 4.88
N ALA A 178 -10.12 -13.66 5.88
CA ALA A 178 -10.15 -15.10 6.09
C ALA A 178 -11.56 -15.62 6.44
N ASP A 179 -12.31 -14.89 7.28
CA ASP A 179 -13.70 -15.23 7.61
C ASP A 179 -14.62 -15.10 6.40
N LYS A 180 -14.40 -14.07 5.56
CA LYS A 180 -15.12 -13.93 4.29
C LYS A 180 -14.79 -15.09 3.34
N ALA A 181 -13.53 -15.51 3.25
CA ALA A 181 -13.12 -16.65 2.43
C ALA A 181 -13.72 -17.98 2.93
N LYS A 182 -13.75 -18.20 4.24
CA LYS A 182 -14.41 -19.38 4.85
C LYS A 182 -15.92 -19.37 4.64
N PHE A 183 -16.57 -18.21 4.76
CA PHE A 183 -18.02 -18.08 4.55
C PHE A 183 -18.41 -18.36 3.10
N GLU A 184 -17.66 -17.83 2.14
CA GLU A 184 -17.90 -18.09 0.71
C GLU A 184 -17.59 -19.56 0.33
N ALA A 185 -16.55 -20.18 0.91
CA ALA A 185 -16.26 -21.60 0.71
C ALA A 185 -17.40 -22.52 1.22
N LYS A 186 -18.06 -22.14 2.32
CA LYS A 186 -19.19 -22.89 2.89
C LYS A 186 -20.51 -22.70 2.13
N ARG A 187 -20.60 -21.70 1.25
CA ARG A 187 -21.75 -21.47 0.34
C ARG A 187 -21.60 -22.16 -1.01
N LEU A 188 -20.38 -22.61 -1.33
CA LEU A 188 -20.03 -23.33 -2.57
C LEU A 188 -19.91 -24.85 -2.37
N SER A 189 -20.08 -25.32 -1.13
CA SER A 189 -20.26 -26.74 -0.77
C SER A 189 -21.73 -27.03 -0.50
#